data_AF-A0AAW8NNI5-F1
#
_entry.id   AF-A0AAW8NNI5-F1
#
_cell.length_a   1.000
_cell.length_b   1.000
_cell.length_c   1.000
_cell.angle_alpha   90.00
_cell.angle_beta   90.00
_cell.angle_gamma   90.00
#
_symmetry.space_group_name_H-M   'P 1'
#
loop_
_entity.id
_entity.type
_entity.pdbx_description
1 polymer ?
#
loop_
_entity_poly.entity_id
_entity_poly.type
_entity_poly.pdbx_seq_one_letter_code
_entity_poly.pdbx_strand_id
1 'polypeptide(L)'
;MNSPVQHLFDENQASLDRVAFRLRIAALLEANFETLRCELSKMALSKPHYCLLISAALMNELKGLSPEFAGEKRRLIGFFIIRSLKNIDPSTLQES
;
A
#
# COMPACT_ATOMS: atom_id res chain seq x y z
N MET A 1 -36.93 -10.66 20.17
CA MET A 1 -36.71 -11.57 19.02
C MET A 1 -36.31 -10.71 17.84
N ASN A 2 -35.02 -10.64 17.50
CA ASN A 2 -34.60 -9.92 16.29
C ASN A 2 -35.01 -10.76 15.08
N SER A 3 -35.77 -10.16 14.17
CA SER A 3 -36.20 -10.81 12.93
C SER A 3 -34.97 -11.25 12.13
N PRO A 4 -34.96 -12.44 11.49
CA PRO A 4 -33.89 -12.88 10.59
C PRO A 4 -33.54 -11.84 9.51
N VAL A 5 -34.52 -11.01 9.14
CA VAL A 5 -34.36 -9.90 8.19
C VAL A 5 -33.54 -8.74 8.78
N GLN A 6 -33.65 -8.48 10.08
CA GLN A 6 -32.88 -7.43 10.76
C GLN A 6 -31.38 -7.74 10.74
N HIS A 7 -31.02 -9.00 10.97
CA HIS A 7 -29.63 -9.47 10.91
C HIS A 7 -29.01 -9.27 9.52
N LEU A 8 -29.77 -9.53 8.45
CA LEU A 8 -29.32 -9.29 7.07
C LEU A 8 -29.12 -7.80 6.77
N PHE A 9 -29.96 -6.92 7.33
CA PHE A 9 -29.76 -5.47 7.21
C PHE A 9 -28.51 -5.01 7.96
N ASP A 10 -28.27 -5.53 9.17
CA ASP A 10 -27.09 -5.20 9.97
C ASP A 10 -25.79 -5.66 9.28
N GLU A 11 -25.77 -6.86 8.69
CA GLU A 11 -24.64 -7.38 7.92
C GLU A 11 -24.37 -6.57 6.64
N ASN A 12 -25.43 -6.16 5.95
CA ASN A 12 -25.32 -5.33 4.76
C ASN A 12 -24.79 -3.93 5.11
N GLN A 13 -25.28 -3.33 6.20
CA GLN A 13 -24.79 -2.03 6.66
C GLN A 13 -23.30 -2.10 7.03
N ALA A 14 -22.89 -3.13 7.79
CA ALA A 14 -21.49 -3.34 8.14
C ALA A 14 -20.61 -3.55 6.90
N SER A 15 -21.14 -4.22 5.87
CA SER A 15 -20.43 -4.42 4.60
C SER A 15 -20.28 -3.11 3.81
N LEU A 16 -21.33 -2.29 3.76
CA LEU A 16 -21.30 -0.96 3.14
C LEU A 16 -20.33 -0.02 3.86
N ASP A 17 -20.32 -0.02 5.19
CA ASP A 17 -19.39 0.79 5.98
C ASP A 17 -17.93 0.39 5.71
N ARG A 18 -17.65 -0.91 5.58
CA ARG A 18 -16.32 -1.41 5.18
C ARG A 18 -15.92 -0.95 3.79
N VAL A 19 -16.85 -0.96 2.83
CA VAL A 19 -16.60 -0.47 1.47
C VAL A 19 -16.36 1.03 1.47
N ALA A 20 -17.18 1.82 2.17
CA ALA A 20 -17.02 3.27 2.28
C ALA A 20 -15.68 3.64 2.93
N PHE A 21 -15.26 2.91 3.97
CA PHE A 21 -13.95 3.09 4.59
C PHE A 21 -12.81 2.80 3.63
N ARG A 22 -12.88 1.70 2.86
CA ARG A 22 -11.87 1.37 1.83
C ARG A 22 -11.81 2.41 0.72
N LEU A 23 -12.95 2.94 0.29
CA LEU A 23 -13.02 4.02 -0.70
C LEU A 23 -12.38 5.32 -0.18
N ARG A 24 -12.54 5.62 1.11
CA ARG A 24 -11.91 6.79 1.73
C ARG A 24 -10.40 6.64 1.84
N ILE A 25 -9.91 5.45 2.21
CA ILE A 25 -8.48 5.13 2.18
C ILE A 25 -7.92 5.27 0.75
N ALA A 26 -8.65 4.74 -0.24
CA ALA A 26 -8.31 4.83 -1.64
C ALA A 26 -8.16 6.30 -2.11
N ALA A 27 -9.14 7.16 -1.82
CA ALA A 27 -9.09 8.58 -2.16
C ALA A 27 -7.91 9.30 -1.50
N LEU A 28 -7.62 9.00 -0.23
CA LEU A 28 -6.45 9.55 0.48
C LEU A 28 -5.12 9.08 -0.12
N LEU A 29 -5.06 7.83 -0.57
CA LEU A 29 -3.90 7.26 -1.25
C LEU A 29 -3.66 7.93 -2.60
N GLU A 30 -4.71 8.26 -3.36
CA GLU A 30 -4.58 9.01 -4.61
C GLU A 30 -4.14 10.44 -4.38
N ALA A 31 -4.77 11.14 -3.42
CA ALA A 31 -4.42 12.53 -3.11
C ALA A 31 -2.96 12.69 -2.67
N ASN A 32 -2.40 11.68 -1.99
CA ASN A 32 -1.04 11.71 -1.45
C ASN A 32 -0.05 10.83 -2.22
N PHE A 33 -0.44 10.30 -3.38
CA PHE A 33 0.39 9.32 -4.10
C PHE A 33 1.74 9.89 -4.50
N GLU A 34 1.74 11.14 -4.98
CA GLU A 34 2.95 11.83 -5.40
C GLU A 34 3.89 12.13 -4.22
N THR A 35 3.33 12.51 -3.07
CA THR A 35 4.09 12.68 -1.83
C THR A 35 4.72 11.36 -1.38
N LEU A 36 3.96 10.27 -1.42
CA LEU A 36 4.46 8.93 -1.10
C LEU A 36 5.62 8.53 -2.03
N ARG A 37 5.49 8.79 -3.34
CA ARG A 37 6.55 8.53 -4.33
C ARG A 37 7.84 9.29 -3.99
N CYS A 38 7.73 10.57 -3.65
CA CYS A 38 8.86 11.41 -3.27
C CYS A 38 9.56 10.89 -2.00
N GLU A 39 8.81 10.54 -0.97
CA GLU A 39 9.36 10.03 0.29
C GLU A 39 10.03 8.65 0.13
N LEU A 40 9.41 7.73 -0.63
CA LEU A 40 10.03 6.44 -0.96
C LEU A 40 11.33 6.62 -1.76
N SER A 41 11.39 7.61 -2.67
CA SER A 41 12.62 7.92 -3.42
C SER A 41 13.77 8.38 -2.51
N LYS A 42 13.48 9.28 -1.55
CA LYS A 42 14.46 9.73 -0.55
C LYS A 42 14.90 8.58 0.36
N MET A 43 13.95 7.77 0.83
CA MET A 43 14.24 6.64 1.73
C MET A 43 15.00 5.52 1.04
N ALA A 44 14.71 5.19 -0.22
CA ALA A 44 15.42 4.15 -0.96
C ALA A 44 16.92 4.41 -1.07
N LEU A 45 17.35 5.68 -1.05
CA LEU A 45 18.75 6.08 -1.08
C LEU A 45 19.37 6.21 0.32
N SER A 46 18.69 6.93 1.23
CA SER A 46 19.25 7.26 2.54
C SER A 46 19.12 6.14 3.57
N LYS A 47 18.02 5.36 3.49
CA LYS A 47 17.58 4.40 4.50
C LYS A 47 16.86 3.21 3.83
N PRO A 48 17.57 2.43 3.00
CA PRO A 48 16.92 1.43 2.15
C PRO A 48 16.19 0.33 2.93
N HIS A 49 16.67 -0.03 4.13
CA HIS A 49 15.99 -0.99 5.02
C HIS A 49 14.62 -0.48 5.50
N TYR A 50 14.50 0.80 5.86
CA TYR A 50 13.20 1.40 6.20
C TYR A 50 12.30 1.49 4.97
N CYS A 51 12.86 1.81 3.80
CA CYS A 51 12.10 1.82 2.56
C CYS A 51 11.48 0.44 2.27
N LEU A 52 12.20 -0.66 2.54
CA LEU A 52 11.66 -2.02 2.41
C LEU A 52 10.52 -2.31 3.38
N LEU A 53 10.68 -1.97 4.66
CA LEU A 53 9.65 -2.20 5.68
C LEU A 53 8.34 -1.47 5.33
N ILE A 54 8.44 -0.19 4.96
CA ILE A 54 7.29 0.63 4.57
C ILE A 54 6.67 0.09 3.28
N SER A 55 7.48 -0.26 2.29
CA SER A 55 6.99 -0.81 1.02
C SER A 55 6.27 -2.16 1.22
N ALA A 56 6.76 -3.02 2.11
CA ALA A 56 6.11 -4.29 2.43
C ALA A 56 4.76 -4.08 3.14
N ALA A 57 4.69 -3.16 4.10
CA ALA A 57 3.44 -2.79 4.76
C ALA A 57 2.41 -2.26 3.75
N LEU A 58 2.81 -1.35 2.86
CA LEU A 58 1.95 -0.80 1.81
C LEU A 58 1.45 -1.88 0.84
N MET A 59 2.32 -2.83 0.44
CA MET A 59 1.90 -3.95 -0.41
C MET A 59 0.86 -4.84 0.27
N ASN A 60 0.97 -5.04 1.59
CA ASN A 60 0.00 -5.82 2.35
C ASN A 60 -1.36 -5.11 2.41
N GLU A 61 -1.37 -3.80 2.68
CA GLU A 61 -2.61 -2.99 2.69
C GLU A 61 -3.28 -2.98 1.32
N LEU A 62 -2.50 -2.86 0.24
CA LEU A 62 -3.03 -2.86 -1.11
C LEU A 62 -3.53 -4.23 -1.57
N LYS A 63 -3.22 -5.34 -0.89
CA LYS A 63 -3.62 -6.70 -1.30
C LYS A 63 -5.14 -6.88 -1.37
N GLY A 64 -5.88 -6.18 -0.52
CA GLY A 64 -7.35 -6.24 -0.47
C GLY A 64 -8.09 -5.39 -1.51
N LEU A 65 -7.36 -4.67 -2.38
CA LEU A 65 -7.92 -3.75 -3.37
C LEU A 65 -7.89 -4.34 -4.79
N SER A 66 -8.75 -3.84 -5.67
CA SER A 66 -8.83 -4.32 -7.05
C SER A 66 -7.58 -3.92 -7.86
N PRO A 67 -7.20 -4.70 -8.90
CA PRO A 67 -6.07 -4.36 -9.77
C PRO A 67 -6.22 -3.02 -10.48
N GLU A 68 -7.45 -2.64 -10.85
CA GLU A 68 -7.74 -1.39 -11.55
C GLU A 68 -7.40 -0.18 -10.67
N PHE A 69 -7.68 -0.28 -9.36
CA PHE A 69 -7.41 0.79 -8.41
C PHE A 69 -5.95 0.82 -7.91
N ALA A 70 -5.40 -0.36 -7.60
CA ALA A 70 -4.11 -0.48 -6.91
C ALA A 70 -2.94 -0.85 -7.82
N GLY A 71 -3.17 -1.18 -9.09
CA GLY A 71 -2.15 -1.74 -9.98
C GLY A 71 -0.94 -0.83 -10.17
N GLU A 72 -1.15 0.46 -10.45
CA GLU A 72 -0.07 1.44 -10.57
C GLU A 72 0.69 1.61 -9.25
N LYS A 73 -0.04 1.71 -8.14
CA LYS A 73 0.50 1.88 -6.79
C LYS A 73 1.38 0.68 -6.40
N ARG A 74 0.92 -0.54 -6.66
CA ARG A 74 1.70 -1.79 -6.46
C ARG A 74 2.96 -1.83 -7.32
N ARG A 75 2.88 -1.43 -8.60
CA ARG A 75 4.06 -1.36 -9.48
C ARG A 75 5.11 -0.39 -8.96
N LEU A 76 4.68 0.80 -8.53
CA LEU A 76 5.58 1.80 -7.95
C LEU A 76 6.27 1.28 -6.68
N ILE A 77 5.50 0.69 -5.77
CA ILE A 77 6.06 0.13 -4.53
C ILE A 77 7.02 -1.02 -4.84
N GLY A 78 6.66 -1.91 -5.77
CA GLY A 78 7.54 -2.98 -6.24
C GLY A 78 8.87 -2.47 -6.81
N PHE A 79 8.84 -1.37 -7.56
CA PHE A 79 10.06 -0.70 -8.03
C PHE A 79 10.96 -0.26 -6.86
N PHE A 80 10.40 0.37 -5.82
CA PHE A 80 11.18 0.82 -4.67
C PHE A 80 11.72 -0.33 -3.81
N ILE A 81 11.03 -1.47 -3.75
CA ILE A 81 11.55 -2.69 -3.13
C ILE A 81 12.81 -3.16 -3.87
N ILE A 82 12.72 -3.33 -5.19
CA ILE A 82 13.85 -3.78 -6.02
C ILE A 82 15.02 -2.80 -5.91
N ARG A 83 14.75 -1.49 -5.98
CA ARG A 83 15.77 -0.45 -5.87
C ARG A 83 16.45 -0.46 -4.50
N SER A 84 15.68 -0.60 -3.42
CA SER A 84 16.23 -0.62 -2.06
C SER A 84 17.05 -1.87 -1.80
N LEU A 85 16.63 -3.03 -2.32
CA LEU A 85 17.42 -4.27 -2.26
C LEU A 85 18.77 -4.13 -2.95
N LYS A 86 18.80 -3.53 -4.16
CA LYS A 86 20.06 -3.24 -4.87
C LYS A 86 21.00 -2.32 -4.08
N ASN A 87 20.44 -1.37 -3.32
CA ASN A 87 21.22 -0.44 -2.50
C ASN A 87 21.68 -1.04 -1.15
N ILE A 88 21.16 -2.20 -0.75
CA ILE A 88 21.58 -2.92 0.47
C ILE A 88 22.63 -3.98 0.13
N ASP A 89 22.63 -4.48 -1.10
CA ASP A 89 23.52 -5.54 -1.54
C ASP A 89 25.00 -5.08 -1.46
N PRO A 90 25.81 -5.63 -0.54
CA PRO A 90 27.19 -5.20 -0.33
C PRO A 90 28.10 -5.52 -1.52
N SER A 91 27.65 -6.34 -2.48
CA SER A 91 28.38 -6.59 -3.73
C SER A 91 28.44 -5.37 -4.66
N THR A 92 27.61 -4.34 -4.43
CA THR A 92 27.67 -3.06 -5.17
C THR A 92 28.75 -2.09 -4.68
N LEU A 93 29.44 -2.41 -3.58
CA LEU A 93 30.53 -1.61 -3.01
C LEU A 93 31.94 -2.03 -3.50
N GLN A 94 32.06 -3.03 -4.37
CA GLN A 94 33.36 -3.53 -4.87
C GLN A 94 33.86 -2.88 -6.17
N GLU A 95 33.12 -1.93 -6.74
CA GLU A 95 33.57 -1.16 -7.92
C GLU A 95 33.52 0.35 -7.63
N SER A 96 34.51 0.86 -6.90
CA SER A 96 34.86 2.29 -6.85
C SER A 96 36.35 2.46 -6.56
#